data_AF-A0A947BNX8-F1
#
_entry.id   AF-A0A947BNX8-F1
#
_cell.length_a   1.000
_cell.length_b   1.000
_cell.length_c   1.000
_cell.angle_alpha   90.00
_cell.angle_beta   90.00
_cell.angle_gamma   90.00
#
_symmetry.space_group_name_H-M   'P 1'
#
loop_
_entity.id
_entity.type
_entity.pdbx_description
1 polymer ?
#
loop_
_entity_poly.entity_id
_entity_poly.type
_entity_poly.pdbx_seq_one_letter_code
_entity_poly.pdbx_strand_id
1 'polypeptide(L)'
;MNQQEPKNDNQVDSSVILGLPIDNLTMDETIEKIFSMIDQFKIDQKPRLVGSVNVDNLVMTHSWLPGRTPRHPEMLEILRSADLVNADGMPLVWLSKLIGEPLKERVAGADLVPALCEAAVLHNARVFLLGGQDEVTNKAAEKLVRDNPGLEICGIATPFVNIEGENIDDEKNDLTLVDQINQAKPDL
;
A
#
# COMPACT_ATOMS: atom_id res chain seq x y z
N MET A 1 20.65 26.43 -26.84
CA MET A 1 20.15 25.15 -27.34
C MET A 1 20.16 24.19 -26.16
N ASN A 2 19.20 24.35 -25.24
CA ASN A 2 19.08 23.50 -24.05
C ASN A 2 18.30 22.26 -24.47
N GLN A 3 19.00 21.13 -24.57
CA GLN A 3 18.37 19.83 -24.68
C GLN A 3 17.74 19.57 -23.31
N GLN A 4 16.41 19.70 -23.23
CA GLN A 4 15.65 19.11 -22.14
C GLN A 4 15.86 17.60 -22.23
N GLU A 5 16.41 17.02 -21.16
CA GLU A 5 16.43 15.57 -21.00
C GLU A 5 15.00 15.03 -21.16
N PRO A 6 14.82 13.87 -21.81
CA PRO A 6 13.49 13.31 -22.00
C PRO A 6 12.86 13.02 -20.62
N LYS A 7 11.68 13.60 -20.36
CA LYS A 7 10.87 13.25 -19.20
C LYS A 7 10.58 11.75 -19.26
N ASN A 8 10.93 11.05 -18.19
CA ASN A 8 10.65 9.64 -18.02
C ASN A 8 9.12 9.48 -17.91
N ASP A 9 8.49 8.72 -18.81
CA ASP A 9 7.03 8.60 -19.00
C ASP A 9 6.28 7.95 -17.80
N ASN A 10 6.98 7.75 -16.68
CA ASN A 10 6.52 7.06 -15.49
C ASN A 10 6.52 7.95 -14.23
N GLN A 11 6.83 9.25 -14.35
CA GLN A 11 6.91 10.16 -13.22
C GLN A 11 5.51 10.63 -12.82
N VAL A 12 4.98 10.03 -11.75
CA VAL A 12 3.73 10.44 -11.11
C VAL A 12 3.94 11.81 -10.46
N ASP A 13 2.98 12.72 -10.67
CA ASP A 13 2.97 13.98 -9.95
C ASP A 13 2.80 13.68 -8.46
N SER A 14 3.62 14.25 -7.60
CA SER A 14 3.64 13.93 -6.16
C SER A 14 3.76 15.20 -5.35
N SER A 15 3.10 15.21 -4.19
CA SER A 15 3.18 16.30 -3.22
C SER A 15 4.00 15.84 -2.02
N VAL A 16 4.87 16.71 -1.52
CA VAL A 16 5.70 16.37 -0.36
C VAL A 16 5.08 16.94 0.91
N ILE A 17 4.48 16.07 1.72
CA ILE A 17 3.87 16.45 3.00
C ILE A 17 4.77 15.99 4.13
N LEU A 18 5.39 16.95 4.83
CA LEU A 18 6.29 16.69 5.96
C LEU A 18 7.38 15.65 5.60
N GLY A 19 7.94 15.75 4.40
CA GLY A 19 9.00 14.86 3.95
C GLY A 19 8.57 13.44 3.57
N LEU A 20 7.27 13.17 3.47
CA LEU A 20 6.71 11.98 2.83
C LEU A 20 6.27 12.34 1.40
N PRO A 21 6.71 11.58 0.38
CA PRO A 21 6.15 11.70 -0.96
C PRO A 21 4.74 11.10 -0.92
N ILE A 22 3.75 11.85 -1.39
CA ILE A 22 2.38 11.37 -1.56
C ILE A 22 2.03 11.52 -3.04
N ASP A 23 1.65 10.41 -3.66
CA ASP A 23 1.30 10.38 -5.08
C ASP A 23 -0.02 11.10 -5.32
N ASN A 24 -0.02 12.00 -6.30
CA ASN A 24 -1.14 12.86 -6.65
C ASN A 24 -2.05 12.17 -7.68
N LEU A 25 -2.68 11.08 -7.25
CA LEU A 25 -3.54 10.23 -8.06
C LEU A 25 -4.98 10.23 -7.55
N THR A 26 -5.92 10.03 -8.47
CA THR A 26 -7.30 9.61 -8.17
C THR A 26 -7.35 8.11 -7.88
N MET A 27 -8.47 7.62 -7.34
CA MET A 27 -8.68 6.19 -7.11
C MET A 27 -8.44 5.35 -8.38
N ASP A 28 -9.00 5.76 -9.51
CA ASP A 28 -8.87 5.04 -10.79
C ASP A 28 -7.42 5.03 -11.28
N GLU A 29 -6.73 6.19 -11.24
CA GLU A 29 -5.32 6.28 -11.62
C GLU A 29 -4.42 5.43 -10.71
N THR A 30 -4.74 5.36 -9.41
CA THR A 30 -4.03 4.49 -8.45
C THR A 30 -4.21 3.02 -8.83
N ILE A 31 -5.42 2.57 -9.16
CA ILE A 31 -5.70 1.19 -9.58
C ILE A 31 -4.92 0.86 -10.85
N GLU A 32 -5.02 1.72 -11.88
CA GLU A 32 -4.27 1.55 -13.13
C GLU A 32 -2.76 1.45 -12.89
N LYS A 33 -2.22 2.30 -11.99
CA LYS A 33 -0.80 2.28 -11.64
C LYS A 33 -0.40 0.97 -10.97
N ILE A 34 -1.21 0.45 -10.05
CA ILE A 34 -0.96 -0.83 -9.37
C ILE A 34 -0.98 -1.99 -10.38
N PHE A 35 -1.92 -2.03 -11.32
CA PHE A 35 -1.89 -3.07 -12.36
C PHE A 35 -0.71 -2.92 -13.32
N SER A 36 -0.29 -1.68 -13.64
CA SER A 36 0.94 -1.47 -14.41
C SER A 36 2.19 -1.99 -13.68
N MET A 37 2.20 -1.90 -12.35
CA MET A 37 3.27 -2.42 -11.49
C MET A 37 3.30 -3.96 -11.49
N ILE A 38 2.13 -4.61 -11.47
CA ILE A 38 2.00 -6.06 -11.64
C ILE A 38 2.53 -6.49 -13.00
N ASP A 39 2.22 -5.76 -14.07
CA ASP A 39 2.75 -6.07 -15.41
C ASP A 39 4.27 -5.87 -15.49
N GLN A 40 4.81 -4.85 -14.81
CA GLN A 40 6.26 -4.64 -14.73
C GLN A 40 6.98 -5.75 -13.96
N PHE A 41 6.35 -6.32 -12.92
CA PHE A 41 6.91 -7.46 -12.18
C PHE A 41 7.22 -8.63 -13.10
N LYS A 42 6.41 -8.87 -14.14
CA LYS A 42 6.64 -9.94 -15.14
C LYS A 42 7.95 -9.76 -15.92
N ILE A 43 8.51 -8.55 -15.93
CA ILE A 43 9.75 -8.20 -16.64
C ILE A 43 10.93 -8.17 -15.67
N ASP A 44 10.80 -7.46 -14.54
CA ASP A 44 11.93 -7.19 -13.63
C ASP A 44 11.98 -8.07 -12.38
N GLN A 45 10.91 -8.82 -12.10
CA GLN A 45 10.76 -9.68 -10.92
C GLN A 45 10.97 -8.94 -9.59
N LYS A 46 10.77 -7.62 -9.56
CA LYS A 46 10.93 -6.80 -8.35
C LYS A 46 9.55 -6.54 -7.72
N PRO A 47 9.29 -6.98 -6.48
CA PRO A 47 8.02 -6.68 -5.81
C PRO A 47 7.85 -5.16 -5.62
N ARG A 48 6.60 -4.71 -5.58
CA ARG A 48 6.25 -3.30 -5.43
C ARG A 48 5.52 -3.08 -4.12
N LEU A 49 5.88 -2.02 -3.40
CA LEU A 49 5.26 -1.65 -2.14
C LEU A 49 4.31 -0.47 -2.33
N VAL A 50 3.05 -0.65 -1.96
CA VAL A 50 2.03 0.41 -1.94
C VAL A 50 1.73 0.77 -0.49
N GLY A 51 2.08 1.99 -0.10
CA GLY A 51 1.77 2.57 1.20
C GLY A 51 0.49 3.40 1.17
N SER A 52 -0.12 3.57 2.33
CA SER A 52 -1.16 4.57 2.57
C SER A 52 -0.79 5.34 3.83
N VAL A 53 -0.81 6.66 3.75
CA VAL A 53 -0.43 7.55 4.85
C VAL A 53 -1.67 8.25 5.34
N ASN A 54 -1.90 8.23 6.65
CA ASN A 54 -2.88 9.06 7.34
C ASN A 54 -2.19 9.95 8.39
N VAL A 55 -2.98 10.69 9.16
CA VAL A 55 -2.45 11.59 10.22
C VAL A 55 -1.72 10.80 11.32
N ASP A 56 -2.17 9.60 11.67
CA ASP A 56 -1.50 8.78 12.69
C ASP A 56 -0.11 8.35 12.21
N ASN A 57 0.05 8.01 10.93
CA ASN A 57 1.37 7.73 10.36
C ASN A 57 2.29 8.95 10.48
N LEU A 58 1.80 10.17 10.23
CA LEU A 58 2.57 11.40 10.44
C LEU A 58 2.99 11.56 11.90
N VAL A 59 2.07 11.31 12.83
CA VAL A 59 2.33 11.40 14.27
C VAL A 59 3.40 10.40 14.71
N MET A 60 3.37 9.17 14.18
CA MET A 60 4.30 8.10 14.54
C MET A 60 5.71 8.29 13.95
N THR A 61 5.79 8.84 12.74
CA THR A 61 7.06 9.04 12.00
C THR A 61 7.83 10.29 12.42
N HIS A 62 7.14 11.29 12.99
CA HIS A 62 7.74 12.58 13.33
C HIS A 62 7.86 12.78 14.84
N SER A 63 8.90 13.50 15.23
CA SER A 63 9.00 14.06 16.56
C SER A 63 8.48 15.49 16.57
N TRP A 64 7.45 15.73 17.38
CA TRP A 64 6.77 17.02 17.46
C TRP A 64 7.30 17.91 18.60
N LEU A 65 8.17 17.36 19.45
CA LEU A 65 8.75 18.05 20.60
C LEU A 65 10.28 17.91 20.60
N PRO A 66 11.03 18.98 20.93
CA PRO A 66 12.49 18.92 21.04
C PRO A 66 12.94 17.83 22.01
N GLY A 67 13.92 17.02 21.59
CA GLY A 67 14.53 15.99 22.43
C GLY A 67 13.72 14.68 22.55
N ARG A 68 12.64 14.50 21.79
CA ARG A 68 11.95 13.20 21.68
C ARG A 68 12.31 12.48 20.39
N THR A 69 12.35 11.15 20.46
CA THR A 69 12.48 10.28 19.28
C THR A 69 11.08 9.98 18.73
N PRO A 70 10.89 9.91 17.40
CA PRO A 70 9.66 9.38 16.82
C PRO A 70 9.36 7.98 17.35
N ARG A 71 8.09 7.58 17.33
CA ARG A 71 7.70 6.23 17.78
C ARG A 71 8.20 5.16 16.81
N HIS A 72 8.12 5.44 15.52
CA HIS A 72 8.50 4.53 14.43
C HIS A 72 9.32 5.29 13.37
N PRO A 73 10.59 5.66 13.65
CA PRO A 73 11.44 6.35 12.68
C PRO A 73 11.67 5.53 11.39
N GLU A 74 11.67 4.21 11.49
CA GLU A 74 11.82 3.27 10.36
C GLU A 74 10.67 3.38 9.35
N MET A 75 9.45 3.68 9.82
CA MET A 75 8.28 3.79 8.94
C MET A 75 8.43 4.95 7.95
N LEU A 76 9.13 6.03 8.31
CA LEU A 76 9.38 7.15 7.40
C LEU A 76 10.21 6.72 6.20
N GLU A 77 11.27 5.94 6.43
CA GLU A 77 12.15 5.46 5.37
C GLU A 77 11.47 4.38 4.50
N ILE A 78 10.64 3.53 5.11
CA ILE A 78 9.82 2.56 4.36
C ILE A 78 8.86 3.30 3.42
N LEU A 79 8.12 4.29 3.92
CA LEU A 79 7.18 5.05 3.09
C LEU A 79 7.88 5.88 2.01
N ARG A 80 9.08 6.43 2.27
CA ARG A 80 9.87 7.14 1.25
C ARG A 80 10.37 6.24 0.13
N SER A 81 10.57 4.96 0.42
CA SER A 81 11.07 3.97 -0.53
C SER A 81 9.96 3.11 -1.16
N ALA A 82 8.71 3.30 -0.76
CA ALA A 82 7.56 2.67 -1.38
C ALA A 82 7.42 3.12 -2.85
N ASP A 83 6.91 2.24 -3.70
CA ASP A 83 6.74 2.53 -5.12
C ASP A 83 5.48 3.37 -5.39
N LEU A 84 4.52 3.38 -4.44
CA LEU A 84 3.35 4.26 -4.42
C LEU A 84 2.94 4.58 -2.97
N VAL A 85 2.55 5.82 -2.69
CA VAL A 85 2.06 6.28 -1.39
C VAL A 85 0.78 7.09 -1.55
N ASN A 86 -0.33 6.53 -1.08
CA ASN A 86 -1.64 7.16 -1.13
C ASN A 86 -1.93 8.07 0.07
N ALA A 87 -2.73 9.12 -0.13
CA ALA A 87 -3.29 9.92 0.94
C ALA A 87 -4.56 9.29 1.52
N ASP A 88 -4.44 8.68 2.70
CA ASP A 88 -5.56 8.14 3.46
C ASP A 88 -6.05 9.16 4.50
N GLY A 89 -7.07 9.92 4.11
CA GLY A 89 -7.77 10.86 4.98
C GLY A 89 -7.82 12.29 4.46
N MET A 90 -8.95 12.96 4.74
CA MET A 90 -9.16 14.36 4.34
C MET A 90 -8.15 15.37 4.89
N PRO A 91 -7.58 15.22 6.11
CA PRO A 91 -6.59 16.17 6.61
C PRO A 91 -5.36 16.34 5.70
N LEU A 92 -4.91 15.27 5.05
CA LEU A 92 -3.79 15.34 4.10
C LEU A 92 -4.17 16.10 2.83
N VAL A 93 -5.38 15.88 2.32
CA VAL A 93 -5.92 16.62 1.16
C VAL A 93 -6.11 18.10 1.48
N TRP A 94 -6.47 18.45 2.72
CA TRP A 94 -6.55 19.85 3.14
C TRP A 94 -5.17 20.49 3.29
N LEU A 95 -4.22 19.75 3.88
CA LEU A 95 -2.85 20.22 4.06
C LEU A 95 -2.16 20.44 2.72
N SER A 96 -2.36 19.54 1.76
CA SER A 96 -1.81 19.65 0.41
C SER A 96 -2.28 20.94 -0.30
N LYS A 97 -3.57 21.27 -0.18
CA LYS A 97 -4.13 22.56 -0.63
C LYS A 97 -3.50 23.76 0.06
N LEU A 98 -3.26 23.66 1.38
CA LEU A 98 -2.69 24.75 2.17
C LEU A 98 -1.23 25.04 1.77
N ILE A 99 -0.44 24.01 1.45
CA ILE A 99 0.96 24.16 1.03
C ILE A 99 1.12 24.51 -0.46
N GLY A 100 0.01 24.61 -1.20
CA GLY A 100 0.02 25.01 -2.62
C GLY A 100 0.20 23.86 -3.61
N GLU A 101 0.20 22.61 -3.14
CA GLU A 101 0.33 21.39 -3.94
C GLU A 101 -0.93 20.53 -3.74
N PRO A 102 -2.09 20.89 -4.34
CA PRO A 102 -3.34 20.21 -4.05
C PRO A 102 -3.36 18.77 -4.59
N LEU A 103 -3.59 17.83 -3.69
CA LEU A 103 -3.90 16.45 -4.05
C LEU A 103 -5.26 16.37 -4.76
N LYS A 104 -5.35 15.56 -5.82
CA LYS A 104 -6.55 15.32 -6.62
C LYS A 104 -7.66 14.73 -5.77
N GLU A 105 -7.33 13.70 -4.99
CA GLU A 105 -8.31 12.92 -4.24
C GLU A 105 -7.73 12.33 -2.95
N ARG A 106 -8.63 11.91 -2.04
CA ARG A 106 -8.33 11.03 -0.91
C ARG A 106 -8.46 9.57 -1.39
N VAL A 107 -7.37 8.80 -1.31
CA VAL A 107 -7.34 7.38 -1.65
C VAL A 107 -7.08 6.57 -0.37
N ALA A 108 -8.14 6.09 0.26
CA ALA A 108 -8.04 5.32 1.50
C ALA A 108 -7.90 3.83 1.25
N GLY A 109 -7.10 3.14 2.08
CA GLY A 109 -6.86 1.71 1.91
C GLY A 109 -8.15 0.88 2.01
N ALA A 110 -9.07 1.27 2.89
CA ALA A 110 -10.35 0.59 3.07
C ALA A 110 -11.27 0.68 1.84
N ASP A 111 -11.14 1.76 1.05
CA ASP A 111 -11.89 1.96 -0.19
C ASP A 111 -11.14 1.32 -1.39
N LEU A 112 -9.81 1.34 -1.35
CA LEU A 112 -8.93 0.82 -2.39
C LEU A 112 -8.97 -0.71 -2.50
N VAL A 113 -8.98 -1.44 -1.38
CA VAL A 113 -8.96 -2.92 -1.42
C VAL A 113 -10.16 -3.52 -2.17
N PRO A 114 -11.43 -3.12 -1.88
CA PRO A 114 -12.57 -3.57 -2.67
C PRO A 114 -12.46 -3.21 -4.15
N ALA A 115 -12.00 -2.00 -4.48
CA ALA A 115 -11.87 -1.54 -5.87
C ALA A 115 -10.77 -2.30 -6.63
N LEU A 116 -9.66 -2.63 -5.96
CA LEU A 116 -8.62 -3.51 -6.51
C LEU A 116 -9.15 -4.91 -6.77
N CYS A 117 -10.00 -5.45 -5.89
CA CYS A 117 -10.62 -6.76 -6.10
C CYS A 117 -11.56 -6.76 -7.31
N GLU A 118 -12.34 -5.70 -7.51
CA GLU A 118 -13.17 -5.55 -8.71
C GLU A 118 -12.31 -5.53 -9.98
N ALA A 119 -11.24 -4.71 -9.99
CA ALA A 119 -10.31 -4.63 -11.10
C ALA A 119 -9.52 -5.95 -11.31
N ALA A 120 -9.21 -6.69 -10.24
CA ALA A 120 -8.49 -7.96 -10.32
C ALA A 120 -9.25 -9.00 -11.17
N VAL A 121 -10.59 -8.97 -11.18
CA VAL A 121 -11.39 -9.82 -12.07
C VAL A 121 -11.11 -9.51 -13.53
N LEU A 122 -11.07 -8.22 -13.89
CA LEU A 122 -10.83 -7.77 -15.26
C LEU A 122 -9.40 -8.11 -15.73
N HIS A 123 -8.44 -8.03 -14.82
CA HIS A 123 -7.04 -8.30 -15.07
C HIS A 123 -6.63 -9.78 -14.89
N ASN A 124 -7.57 -10.65 -14.47
CA ASN A 124 -7.31 -12.04 -14.08
C ASN A 124 -6.18 -12.15 -13.04
N ALA A 125 -6.13 -11.22 -12.09
CA ALA A 125 -5.14 -11.17 -11.03
C ALA A 125 -5.58 -11.97 -9.81
N ARG A 126 -4.60 -12.60 -9.17
CA ARG A 126 -4.80 -13.51 -8.03
C ARG A 126 -4.48 -12.77 -6.74
N VAL A 127 -5.41 -12.81 -5.77
CA VAL A 127 -5.32 -12.03 -4.53
C VAL A 127 -5.01 -12.95 -3.35
N PHE A 128 -4.06 -12.56 -2.50
CA PHE A 128 -3.81 -13.21 -1.21
C PHE A 128 -4.25 -12.30 -0.06
N LEU A 129 -5.02 -12.84 0.88
CA LEU A 129 -5.42 -12.08 2.08
C LEU A 129 -4.53 -12.42 3.27
N LEU A 130 -3.82 -11.41 3.77
CA LEU A 130 -2.93 -11.55 4.92
C LEU A 130 -3.39 -10.68 6.10
N GLY A 131 -3.51 -11.30 7.27
CA GLY A 131 -3.79 -10.63 8.54
C GLY A 131 -5.27 -10.67 8.96
N GLY A 132 -5.57 -10.00 10.07
CA GLY A 132 -6.88 -10.07 10.71
C GLY A 132 -7.06 -11.31 11.59
N GLN A 133 -8.30 -11.55 12.04
CA GLN A 133 -8.68 -12.78 12.72
C GLN A 133 -9.33 -13.73 11.73
N ASP A 134 -9.11 -15.04 11.87
CA ASP A 134 -9.64 -16.09 10.98
C ASP A 134 -11.10 -15.83 10.55
N GLU A 135 -12.01 -15.64 11.51
CA GLU A 135 -13.43 -15.46 11.23
C GLU A 135 -13.71 -14.18 10.42
N VAL A 136 -12.98 -13.10 10.70
CA VAL A 136 -13.16 -11.80 10.05
C VAL A 136 -12.63 -11.82 8.64
N THR A 137 -11.43 -12.36 8.43
CA THR A 137 -10.78 -12.42 7.12
C THR A 137 -11.52 -13.38 6.18
N ASN A 138 -12.02 -14.51 6.69
CA ASN A 138 -12.87 -15.40 5.89
C ASN A 138 -14.19 -14.74 5.48
N LYS A 139 -14.87 -14.01 6.37
CA LYS A 139 -16.06 -13.23 6.03
C LYS A 139 -15.78 -12.14 5.00
N ALA A 140 -14.61 -11.49 5.09
CA ALA A 140 -14.17 -10.51 4.11
C ALA A 140 -13.96 -11.17 2.74
N ALA A 141 -13.27 -12.31 2.69
CA ALA A 141 -13.05 -13.08 1.46
C ALA A 141 -14.38 -13.49 0.79
N GLU A 142 -15.30 -14.06 1.57
CA GLU A 142 -16.63 -14.45 1.09
C GLU A 142 -17.41 -13.25 0.52
N LYS A 143 -17.34 -12.09 1.19
CA LYS A 143 -17.97 -10.86 0.70
C LYS A 143 -17.33 -10.38 -0.59
N LEU A 144 -16.01 -10.34 -0.69
CA LEU A 144 -15.29 -9.89 -1.88
C LEU A 144 -15.59 -10.77 -3.09
N VAL A 145 -15.62 -12.09 -2.92
CA VAL A 145 -15.97 -13.04 -4.00
C VAL A 145 -17.44 -12.93 -4.41
N ARG A 146 -18.34 -12.76 -3.45
CA ARG A 146 -19.77 -12.58 -3.74
C ARG A 146 -20.04 -11.30 -4.51
N ASP A 147 -19.37 -10.22 -4.13
CA ASP A 147 -19.56 -8.91 -4.74
C ASP A 147 -18.83 -8.82 -6.10
N ASN A 148 -17.78 -9.63 -6.33
CA ASN A 148 -17.00 -9.69 -7.57
C ASN A 148 -16.91 -11.13 -8.13
N PRO A 149 -17.96 -11.62 -8.83
CA PRO A 149 -17.94 -12.95 -9.42
C PRO A 149 -16.77 -13.13 -10.40
N GLY A 150 -15.91 -14.12 -10.13
CA GLY A 150 -14.69 -14.37 -10.91
C GLY A 150 -13.40 -13.95 -10.20
N LEU A 151 -13.49 -13.28 -9.05
CA LEU A 151 -12.33 -12.96 -8.22
C LEU A 151 -11.65 -14.25 -7.73
N GLU A 152 -10.35 -14.38 -7.98
CA GLU A 152 -9.54 -15.47 -7.45
C GLU A 152 -8.81 -15.04 -6.17
N ILE A 153 -9.29 -15.51 -5.03
CA ILE A 153 -8.53 -15.47 -3.78
C ILE A 153 -7.69 -16.74 -3.69
N CYS A 154 -6.39 -16.64 -3.95
CA CYS A 154 -5.49 -17.79 -4.06
C CYS A 154 -4.89 -18.24 -2.72
N GLY A 155 -5.14 -17.49 -1.64
CA GLY A 155 -4.74 -17.87 -0.31
C GLY A 155 -5.20 -16.88 0.76
N ILE A 156 -5.28 -17.38 1.99
CA ILE A 156 -5.60 -16.60 3.19
C ILE A 156 -4.65 -17.06 4.29
N ALA A 157 -4.06 -16.12 5.01
CA ALA A 157 -3.33 -16.40 6.24
C ALA A 157 -3.59 -15.29 7.26
N THR A 158 -3.81 -15.65 8.52
CA THR A 158 -4.07 -14.70 9.60
C THR A 158 -3.05 -14.88 10.72
N PRO A 159 -1.76 -14.62 10.46
CA PRO A 159 -0.74 -14.74 11.50
C PRO A 159 -1.04 -13.73 12.60
N PHE A 160 -0.88 -14.17 13.85
CA PHE A 160 -0.80 -13.23 14.97
C PHE A 160 0.65 -12.79 15.09
N VAL A 161 0.90 -11.49 14.91
CA VAL A 161 2.26 -10.94 15.01
C VAL A 161 2.41 -10.27 16.37
N ASN A 162 3.23 -10.86 17.24
CA ASN A 162 3.58 -10.24 18.51
C ASN A 162 4.70 -9.21 18.30
N ILE A 163 4.33 -7.93 18.33
CA ILE A 163 5.28 -6.82 18.14
C ILE A 163 5.97 -6.35 19.44
N GLU A 164 5.56 -6.88 20.61
CA GLU A 164 6.11 -6.53 21.92
C GLU A 164 6.06 -7.75 22.88
N GLY A 165 7.02 -7.83 23.82
CA GLY A 165 7.03 -8.85 24.90
C GLY A 165 8.01 -10.02 24.69
N GLU A 166 7.91 -11.06 25.52
CA GLU A 166 8.78 -12.26 25.46
C GLU A 166 8.43 -13.22 24.30
N ASN A 167 7.31 -12.97 23.61
CA ASN A 167 6.79 -13.79 22.52
C ASN A 167 6.98 -13.13 21.15
N ILE A 168 7.94 -12.22 20.98
CA ILE A 168 8.27 -11.66 19.65
C ILE A 168 8.55 -12.85 18.72
N ASP A 169 7.80 -12.92 17.62
CA ASP A 169 7.87 -14.05 16.71
C ASP A 169 9.29 -14.22 16.14
N ASP A 170 9.79 -15.46 16.18
CA ASP A 170 11.09 -15.82 15.59
C ASP A 170 10.94 -15.82 14.05
N GLU A 171 11.95 -15.33 13.33
CA GLU A 171 11.94 -15.13 11.85
C GLU A 171 11.50 -16.38 11.06
N LYS A 172 11.61 -17.58 11.66
CA LYS A 172 11.21 -18.86 11.07
C LYS A 172 9.71 -18.94 10.73
N ASN A 173 8.85 -18.33 11.54
CA ASN A 173 7.41 -18.31 11.28
C ASN A 173 7.12 -17.45 10.05
N ASP A 174 7.83 -16.33 9.90
CA ASP A 174 7.69 -15.42 8.76
C ASP A 174 8.17 -16.07 7.46
N LEU A 175 9.30 -16.79 7.47
CA LEU A 175 9.79 -17.51 6.29
C LEU A 175 8.79 -18.57 5.78
N THR A 176 8.15 -19.29 6.70
CA THR A 176 7.14 -20.30 6.35
C THR A 176 5.92 -19.64 5.69
N LEU A 177 5.50 -18.50 6.22
CA LEU A 177 4.40 -17.71 5.67
C LEU A 177 4.75 -17.13 4.30
N VAL A 178 5.96 -16.59 4.13
CA VAL A 178 6.46 -16.09 2.85
C VAL A 178 6.47 -17.22 1.81
N ASP A 179 6.92 -18.42 2.18
CA ASP A 179 6.88 -19.59 1.29
C ASP A 179 5.44 -19.96 0.90
N GLN A 180 4.48 -19.89 1.84
CA GLN A 180 3.06 -20.12 1.56
C GLN A 180 2.51 -19.09 0.56
N ILE A 181 2.82 -17.80 0.74
CA ILE A 181 2.41 -16.73 -0.17
C ILE A 181 3.02 -16.97 -1.55
N ASN A 182 4.32 -17.23 -1.63
CA ASN A 182 5.01 -17.48 -2.90
C ASN A 182 4.47 -18.72 -3.63
N GLN A 183 4.11 -19.79 -2.91
CA GLN A 183 3.50 -20.99 -3.49
C GLN A 183 2.09 -20.73 -4.02
N ALA A 184 1.32 -19.88 -3.35
CA ALA A 184 0.01 -19.45 -3.82
C ALA A 184 0.12 -18.61 -5.11
N LYS A 185 1.28 -17.96 -5.36
CA LYS A 185 1.57 -17.10 -6.52
C LYS A 185 0.52 -15.99 -6.73
N PRO A 186 0.28 -15.12 -5.74
CA PRO A 186 -0.56 -13.96 -5.90
C PRO A 186 0.13 -12.90 -6.76
N ASP A 187 -0.70 -12.06 -7.39
CA ASP A 187 -0.31 -10.79 -7.99
C ASP A 187 -0.51 -9.62 -7.01
N LEU A 188 -1.45 -9.77 -6.06
CA LEU A 188 -1.84 -8.80 -5.02
C LEU A 188 -1.80 -9.44 -3.62
#